data_AF-A0A1H4KTI4-F1
#
_entry.id   AF-A0A1H4KTI4-F1
#
_cell.length_a   1.000
_cell.length_b   1.000
_cell.length_c   1.000
_cell.angle_alpha   90.00
_cell.angle_beta   90.00
_cell.angle_gamma   90.00
#
_symmetry.space_group_name_H-M   'P 1'
#
loop_
_entity.id
_entity.type
_entity.pdbx_description
1 polymer ?
#
loop_
_entity_poly.entity_id
_entity_poly.type
_entity_poly.pdbx_seq_one_letter_code
_entity_poly.pdbx_strand_id
1 'polypeptide(L)'
;MRVRKAAIGASALVAIATASCACSPEDTESREPAVFVQSTQFAPSPAPITDLVPTAEQLTALYNATTNYSIREEDRARLLEGPSDQTLPIARAWGAPPSPQYLQFTAMELVGPEMVNAIGQGHIEGMDPYPVGPIPFVRFNNEWRLSRAFVCGGLFLAAPHVCG
;
A
#
# COMPACT_ATOMS: atom_id res chain seq x y z
N MET A 1 -21.01 -67.90 -18.11
CA MET A 1 -21.06 -67.90 -16.63
C MET A 1 -20.81 -66.47 -16.18
N ARG A 2 -21.78 -65.58 -15.89
CA ARG A 2 -22.75 -65.49 -14.77
C ARG A 2 -22.18 -65.85 -13.40
N VAL A 3 -22.15 -64.85 -12.50
CA VAL A 3 -22.46 -64.78 -11.04
C VAL A 3 -21.60 -63.61 -10.47
N ARG A 4 -22.15 -62.39 -10.26
CA ARG A 4 -22.79 -61.82 -9.03
C ARG A 4 -21.87 -61.90 -7.79
N LYS A 5 -21.68 -60.88 -6.94
CA LYS A 5 -22.71 -60.18 -6.14
C LYS A 5 -22.08 -59.05 -5.30
N ALA A 6 -22.92 -58.08 -4.92
CA ALA A 6 -22.66 -56.93 -4.05
C ALA A 6 -22.62 -57.26 -2.54
N ALA A 7 -22.10 -56.31 -1.74
CA ALA A 7 -22.42 -56.05 -0.34
C ALA A 7 -22.45 -54.51 -0.21
N ILE A 8 -23.50 -53.77 0.19
CA ILE A 8 -24.55 -53.86 1.23
C ILE A 8 -24.02 -53.77 2.67
N GLY A 9 -24.25 -52.59 3.26
CA GLY A 9 -24.54 -52.35 4.69
C GLY A 9 -25.07 -50.91 4.78
N ALA A 10 -26.39 -50.62 4.79
CA ALA A 10 -27.41 -50.85 5.83
C ALA A 10 -27.05 -50.16 7.15
N SER A 11 -27.49 -48.92 7.37
CA SER A 11 -28.80 -48.51 7.92
C SER A 11 -28.80 -48.42 9.45
N ALA A 12 -29.06 -47.22 9.98
CA ALA A 12 -29.80 -47.05 11.23
C ALA A 12 -30.65 -45.79 11.14
N LEU A 13 -31.95 -45.99 10.87
CA LEU A 13 -33.01 -45.04 11.16
C LEU A 13 -33.33 -45.15 12.66
N VAL A 14 -33.51 -44.03 13.34
CA VAL A 14 -34.33 -43.97 14.56
C VAL A 14 -35.30 -42.81 14.43
N ALA A 15 -36.57 -43.10 14.72
CA ALA A 15 -37.73 -42.28 14.45
C ALA A 15 -38.04 -41.27 15.58
N ILE A 16 -38.40 -40.06 15.14
CA ILE A 16 -39.51 -39.17 15.52
C ILE A 16 -40.00 -39.17 16.99
N ALA A 17 -40.04 -37.99 17.60
CA ALA A 17 -41.06 -37.63 18.57
C ALA A 17 -41.68 -36.27 18.20
N THR A 18 -42.95 -36.28 17.78
CA THR A 18 -43.80 -35.10 17.65
C THR A 18 -44.37 -34.75 19.01
N ALA A 19 -44.10 -33.55 19.51
CA ALA A 19 -44.89 -32.92 20.56
C ALA A 19 -45.38 -31.57 20.04
N SER A 20 -46.66 -31.52 19.72
CA SER A 20 -47.44 -30.31 19.45
C SER A 20 -47.80 -29.63 20.77
N CYS A 21 -47.55 -28.33 20.91
CA CYS A 21 -48.52 -27.35 21.43
C CYS A 21 -47.96 -25.92 21.55
N ALA A 22 -48.86 -24.98 21.27
CA ALA A 22 -48.98 -23.59 21.73
C ALA A 22 -48.28 -22.46 20.96
N CYS A 23 -49.14 -21.53 20.51
CA CYS A 23 -48.86 -20.26 19.87
C CYS A 23 -48.12 -19.27 20.77
N SER A 24 -47.16 -18.55 20.19
CA SER A 24 -47.07 -17.08 20.25
C SER A 24 -46.06 -16.62 19.19
N PRO A 25 -46.40 -15.72 18.27
CA PRO A 25 -45.39 -14.95 17.57
C PRO A 25 -44.93 -13.87 18.55
N GLU A 26 -43.79 -14.07 19.18
CA GLU A 26 -43.08 -12.94 19.76
C GLU A 26 -42.42 -12.23 18.56
N ASP A 27 -42.89 -11.01 18.29
CA ASP A 27 -42.25 -10.07 17.37
C ASP A 27 -40.84 -9.77 17.88
N THR A 28 -39.90 -10.68 17.65
CA THR A 28 -38.50 -10.30 17.56
C THR A 28 -38.35 -9.56 16.24
N GLU A 29 -38.55 -8.25 16.33
CA GLU A 29 -38.02 -7.28 15.38
C GLU A 29 -36.60 -7.73 15.03
N SER A 30 -36.46 -8.25 13.81
CA SER A 30 -35.19 -8.65 13.24
C SER A 30 -34.38 -7.37 13.10
N ARG A 31 -33.67 -7.01 14.17
CA ARG A 31 -32.68 -5.95 14.17
C ARG A 31 -31.62 -6.40 13.19
N GLU A 32 -31.78 -5.98 11.94
CA GLU A 32 -30.76 -6.13 10.92
C GLU A 32 -29.45 -5.64 11.55
N PRO A 33 -28.40 -6.47 11.59
CA PRO A 33 -27.12 -6.00 12.06
C PRO A 33 -26.74 -4.84 11.15
N ALA A 34 -26.77 -3.63 11.70
CA ALA A 34 -26.24 -2.47 11.03
C ALA A 34 -24.74 -2.75 10.83
N VAL A 35 -24.40 -3.26 9.65
CA VAL A 35 -23.02 -3.37 9.19
C VAL A 35 -22.56 -1.93 9.02
N PHE A 36 -21.91 -1.40 10.05
CA PHE A 36 -21.21 -0.14 9.95
C PHE A 36 -20.04 -0.35 8.98
N VAL A 37 -20.27 -0.03 7.72
CA VAL A 37 -19.20 0.13 6.73
C VAL A 37 -18.43 1.38 7.13
N GLN A 38 -17.43 1.20 7.97
CA GLN A 38 -16.49 2.26 8.28
C GLN A 38 -15.75 2.56 6.96
N SER A 39 -16.03 3.72 6.37
CA SER A 39 -15.31 4.17 5.18
C SER A 39 -13.84 4.24 5.55
N THR A 40 -13.04 3.31 5.03
CA THR A 40 -11.58 3.36 5.11
C THR A 40 -11.11 4.48 4.20
N GLN A 41 -11.06 5.69 4.74
CA GLN A 41 -10.58 6.85 4.00
C GLN A 41 -9.05 6.81 3.97
N PHE A 42 -8.48 6.85 2.77
CA PHE A 42 -7.03 6.99 2.59
C PHE A 42 -6.57 8.36 3.12
N ALA A 43 -5.34 8.41 3.61
CA ALA A 43 -4.65 9.65 3.91
C ALA A 43 -4.47 10.49 2.63
N PRO A 44 -4.53 11.82 2.73
CA PRO A 44 -4.28 12.69 1.59
C PRO A 44 -2.81 12.61 1.14
N SER A 45 -2.59 12.77 -0.17
CA SER A 45 -1.27 13.04 -0.74
C SER A 45 -0.72 14.37 -0.22
N PRO A 46 0.61 14.52 -0.05
CA PRO A 46 1.21 15.84 0.15
C PRO A 46 0.86 16.78 -1.00
N ALA A 47 0.82 18.08 -0.70
CA ALA A 47 0.65 19.12 -1.71
C ALA A 47 1.84 19.11 -2.70
N PRO A 48 1.61 19.45 -3.98
CA PRO A 48 2.71 19.57 -4.94
C PRO A 48 3.73 20.60 -4.49
N ILE A 49 5.02 20.29 -4.66
CA ILE A 49 6.11 21.21 -4.38
C ILE A 49 6.47 21.91 -5.70
N THR A 50 6.17 23.20 -5.81
CA THR A 50 6.35 23.99 -7.03
C THR A 50 7.45 25.05 -6.92
N ASP A 51 8.00 25.21 -5.73
CA ASP A 51 9.12 26.12 -5.44
C ASP A 51 10.30 25.86 -6.40
N LEU A 52 11.01 26.93 -6.77
CA LEU A 52 12.20 26.81 -7.62
C LEU A 52 13.29 25.96 -6.94
N VAL A 53 13.40 26.06 -5.62
CA VAL A 53 14.31 25.26 -4.81
C VAL A 53 13.51 24.71 -3.63
N PRO A 54 13.35 23.37 -3.52
CA PRO A 54 12.58 22.76 -2.45
C PRO A 54 13.39 22.74 -1.15
N THR A 55 12.68 22.77 -0.02
CA THR A 55 13.26 22.59 1.31
C THR A 55 13.47 21.11 1.63
N ALA A 56 14.38 20.81 2.57
CA ALA A 56 14.61 19.44 3.02
C ALA A 56 13.35 18.82 3.64
N GLU A 57 12.54 19.62 4.34
CA GLU A 57 11.27 19.21 4.93
C GLU A 57 10.24 18.85 3.84
N GLN A 58 10.15 19.63 2.77
CA GLN A 58 9.28 19.32 1.64
C GLN A 58 9.69 18.01 0.96
N LEU A 59 10.99 17.82 0.68
CA LEU A 59 11.50 16.58 0.10
C LEU A 59 11.28 15.37 1.03
N THR A 60 11.36 15.59 2.35
CA THR A 60 11.07 14.58 3.36
C THR A 60 9.61 14.14 3.28
N ALA A 61 8.67 15.09 3.24
CA ALA A 61 7.26 14.79 3.12
C ALA A 61 6.95 14.05 1.80
N LEU A 62 7.56 14.47 0.69
CA LEU A 62 7.39 13.82 -0.60
C LEU A 62 7.88 12.37 -0.57
N TYR A 63 9.13 12.14 -0.13
CA TYR A 63 9.70 10.79 -0.10
C TYR A 63 8.85 9.85 0.75
N ASN A 64 8.53 10.25 1.98
CA ASN A 64 7.79 9.37 2.89
C ASN A 64 6.37 9.08 2.39
N ALA A 65 5.76 10.00 1.64
CA ALA A 65 4.48 9.73 1.00
C ALA A 65 4.58 8.65 -0.09
N THR A 66 5.71 8.54 -0.81
CA THR A 66 5.91 7.51 -1.85
C THR A 66 5.92 6.09 -1.28
N THR A 67 6.29 5.93 -0.01
CA THR A 67 6.35 4.63 0.69
C THR A 67 5.20 4.40 1.67
N ASN A 68 4.25 5.33 1.79
CA ASN A 68 3.16 5.25 2.77
C ASN A 68 1.90 4.57 2.19
N TYR A 69 1.61 3.33 2.58
CA TYR A 69 0.40 2.60 2.13
C TYR A 69 -0.94 3.18 2.59
N SER A 70 -0.94 4.11 3.55
CA SER A 70 -2.17 4.84 3.89
C SER A 70 -2.55 5.86 2.81
N ILE A 71 -1.67 6.17 1.85
CA ILE A 71 -1.97 7.00 0.67
C ILE A 71 -2.34 6.08 -0.51
N ARG A 72 -3.33 6.48 -1.32
CA ARG A 72 -3.75 5.72 -2.49
C ARG A 72 -2.59 5.44 -3.44
N GLU A 73 -2.58 4.26 -4.06
CA GLU A 73 -1.52 3.88 -5.01
C GLU A 73 -1.39 4.88 -6.17
N GLU A 74 -2.52 5.33 -6.73
CA GLU A 74 -2.54 6.33 -7.81
C GLU A 74 -1.93 7.66 -7.37
N ASP A 75 -2.10 8.03 -6.11
CA ASP A 75 -1.60 9.28 -5.56
C ASP A 75 -0.09 9.19 -5.35
N ARG A 76 0.41 8.04 -4.85
CA ARG A 76 1.85 7.76 -4.73
C ARG A 76 2.53 7.72 -6.10
N ALA A 77 1.89 7.14 -7.11
CA ALA A 77 2.43 7.09 -8.47
C ALA A 77 2.71 8.49 -9.03
N ARG A 78 1.85 9.48 -8.74
CA ARG A 78 2.05 10.88 -9.16
C ARG A 78 3.24 11.56 -8.49
N LEU A 79 3.73 11.04 -7.36
CA LEU A 79 4.93 11.54 -6.67
C LEU A 79 6.23 11.03 -7.29
N LEU A 80 6.14 10.07 -8.21
CA LEU A 80 7.28 9.52 -8.95
C LEU A 80 7.45 10.25 -10.28
N GLU A 81 8.70 10.38 -10.71
CA GLU A 81 9.05 10.94 -12.01
C GLU A 81 8.40 10.14 -13.16
N GLY A 82 7.76 10.86 -14.08
CA GLY A 82 7.16 10.32 -15.29
C GLY A 82 5.63 10.28 -15.30
N PRO A 83 5.03 9.74 -16.37
CA PRO A 83 3.58 9.58 -16.50
C PRO A 83 3.00 8.65 -15.42
N SER A 84 1.78 8.97 -14.94
CA SER A 84 1.15 8.21 -13.84
C SER A 84 0.82 6.76 -14.21
N ASP A 85 0.45 6.50 -15.45
CA ASP A 85 0.16 5.16 -15.99
C ASP A 85 1.40 4.25 -16.00
N GLN A 86 2.58 4.83 -16.24
CA GLN A 86 3.85 4.10 -16.20
C GLN A 86 4.40 3.92 -14.78
N THR A 87 4.04 4.80 -13.84
CA THR A 87 4.54 4.80 -12.47
C THR A 87 3.67 4.02 -11.50
N LEU A 88 2.45 3.64 -11.88
CA LEU A 88 1.54 2.88 -11.03
C LEU A 88 2.10 1.49 -10.61
N PRO A 89 2.63 0.67 -11.54
CA PRO A 89 3.32 -0.58 -11.15
C PRO A 89 4.55 -0.32 -10.28
N ILE A 90 5.28 0.77 -10.53
CA ILE A 90 6.45 1.18 -9.75
C ILE A 90 6.04 1.55 -8.33
N ALA A 91 5.00 2.36 -8.14
CA ALA A 91 4.51 2.77 -6.83
C ALA A 91 4.02 1.58 -6.00
N ARG A 92 3.41 0.58 -6.65
CA ARG A 92 3.00 -0.66 -5.98
C ARG A 92 4.19 -1.44 -5.41
N ALA A 93 5.26 -1.58 -6.20
CA ALA A 93 6.46 -2.31 -5.83
C ALA A 93 7.34 -1.53 -4.84
N TRP A 94 7.52 -0.23 -5.08
CA TRP A 94 8.32 0.67 -4.24
C TRP A 94 7.72 0.85 -2.84
N GLY A 95 6.39 0.97 -2.79
CA GLY A 95 5.65 1.14 -1.55
C GLY A 95 5.74 -0.04 -0.60
N ALA A 96 6.38 -1.17 -0.96
CA ALA A 96 6.39 -2.46 -0.25
C ALA A 96 7.62 -2.74 0.65
N PRO A 97 8.24 -1.79 1.38
CA PRO A 97 9.36 -2.14 2.23
C PRO A 97 8.87 -3.05 3.37
N PRO A 98 9.59 -4.15 3.67
CA PRO A 98 9.20 -5.13 4.68
C PRO A 98 9.22 -4.57 6.12
N SER A 99 9.85 -3.41 6.33
CA SER A 99 9.88 -2.72 7.62
C SER A 99 9.48 -1.27 7.41
N PRO A 100 8.59 -0.72 8.25
CA PRO A 100 8.26 0.70 8.21
C PRO A 100 9.55 1.51 8.38
N GLN A 101 9.88 2.29 7.35
CA GLN A 101 11.02 3.20 7.37
C GLN A 101 10.50 4.63 7.22
N TYR A 102 11.08 5.53 8.00
CA TYR A 102 10.87 6.97 7.84
C TYR A 102 12.22 7.63 7.58
N LEU A 103 12.29 8.45 6.53
CA LEU A 103 13.46 9.26 6.25
C LEU A 103 13.23 10.69 6.71
N GLN A 104 14.29 11.35 7.16
CA GLN A 104 14.33 12.78 7.42
C GLN A 104 15.55 13.37 6.73
N PHE A 105 15.32 14.20 5.70
CA PHE A 105 16.41 14.94 5.08
C PHE A 105 16.81 16.14 5.93
N THR A 106 18.11 16.40 5.99
CA THR A 106 18.71 17.49 6.77
C THR A 106 19.43 18.50 5.88
N ALA A 107 19.80 18.09 4.67
CA ALA A 107 20.41 18.96 3.68
C ALA A 107 19.97 18.56 2.27
N MET A 108 20.02 19.53 1.37
CA MET A 108 19.84 19.33 -0.06
C MET A 108 20.93 20.08 -0.83
N GLU A 109 21.24 19.57 -2.01
CA GLU A 109 22.19 20.15 -2.95
C GLU A 109 21.53 20.28 -4.32
N LEU A 110 21.62 21.47 -4.91
CA LEU A 110 21.22 21.69 -6.30
C LEU A 110 22.26 21.06 -7.22
N VAL A 111 21.85 20.03 -7.96
CA VAL A 111 22.66 19.38 -8.99
C VAL A 111 22.48 20.10 -10.33
N GLY A 112 21.28 20.63 -10.56
CA GLY A 112 20.93 21.40 -11.74
C GLY A 112 19.59 22.15 -11.54
N PRO A 113 19.13 22.88 -12.57
CA PRO A 113 17.90 23.70 -12.46
C PRO A 113 16.65 22.85 -12.18
N GLU A 114 16.63 21.59 -12.60
CA GLU A 114 15.49 20.68 -12.47
C GLU A 114 15.86 19.43 -11.68
N MET A 115 16.95 19.46 -10.89
CA MET A 115 17.41 18.31 -10.11
C MET A 115 18.07 18.74 -8.80
N VAL A 116 17.65 18.11 -7.69
CA VAL A 116 18.27 18.23 -6.38
C VAL A 116 18.60 16.86 -5.81
N ASN A 117 19.64 16.78 -5.01
CA ASN A 117 19.95 15.63 -4.17
C ASN A 117 19.64 15.97 -2.72
N ALA A 118 19.03 15.04 -1.98
CA ALA A 118 18.82 15.19 -0.54
C ALA A 118 19.63 14.15 0.25
N ILE A 119 20.15 14.56 1.41
CA ILE A 119 20.84 13.70 2.37
C ILE A 119 20.21 13.86 3.75
N GLY A 120 20.28 12.81 4.56
CA GLY A 120 19.56 12.79 5.83
C GLY A 120 19.80 11.55 6.67
N GLN A 121 18.81 11.24 7.50
CA GLN A 121 18.80 10.06 8.36
C GLN A 121 17.56 9.20 8.09
N GLY A 122 17.76 7.88 8.04
CA GLY A 122 16.71 6.89 8.02
C GLY A 122 16.47 6.33 9.42
N HIS A 123 15.21 6.03 9.70
CA HIS A 123 14.75 5.50 10.97
C HIS A 123 13.97 4.22 10.71
N ILE A 124 14.37 3.14 11.36
CA ILE A 124 13.66 1.87 11.42
C ILE A 124 13.47 1.55 12.89
N GLU A 125 12.28 1.06 13.26
CA GLU A 125 11.98 0.70 14.64
C GLU A 125 13.01 -0.32 15.18
N GLY A 126 13.59 -0.03 16.35
CA GLY A 126 14.59 -0.89 16.98
C GLY A 126 16.02 -0.76 16.41
N MET A 127 16.28 0.20 15.52
CA MET A 127 17.62 0.49 14.99
C MET A 127 18.01 1.95 15.27
N ASP A 128 19.30 2.19 15.51
CA ASP A 128 19.85 3.54 15.54
C ASP A 128 19.65 4.24 14.18
N PRO A 129 19.46 5.58 14.14
CA PRO A 129 19.38 6.31 12.88
C PRO A 129 20.61 6.08 12.01
N TYR A 130 20.41 5.92 10.70
CA TYR A 130 21.48 5.66 9.74
C TYR A 130 21.49 6.70 8.62
N PRO A 131 22.68 7.04 8.07
CA PRO A 131 22.77 8.03 7.01
C PRO A 131 22.07 7.55 5.73
N VAL A 132 21.34 8.45 5.08
CA VAL A 132 20.70 8.22 3.78
C VAL A 132 21.05 9.30 2.77
N GLY A 133 21.11 8.88 1.50
CA GLY A 133 21.36 9.73 0.36
C GLY A 133 22.77 9.60 -0.24
N PRO A 134 23.04 10.31 -1.35
CA PRO A 134 22.15 11.29 -1.99
C PRO A 134 20.92 10.64 -2.65
N ILE A 135 19.72 11.14 -2.35
CA ILE A 135 18.48 10.73 -2.99
C ILE A 135 18.08 11.81 -4.01
N PRO A 136 18.01 11.51 -5.31
CA PRO A 136 17.70 12.49 -6.34
C PRO A 136 16.19 12.73 -6.47
N PHE A 137 15.83 14.00 -6.52
CA PHE A 137 14.51 14.50 -6.89
C PHE A 137 14.63 15.32 -8.16
N VAL A 138 13.65 15.19 -9.03
CA VAL A 138 13.60 15.87 -10.31
C VAL A 138 12.36 16.73 -10.39
N ARG A 139 12.45 17.81 -11.15
CA ARG A 139 11.33 18.67 -11.44
C ARG A 139 10.72 18.26 -12.78
N PHE A 140 9.45 17.88 -12.74
CA PHE A 140 8.69 17.39 -13.87
C PHE A 140 7.34 18.11 -13.90
N ASN A 141 7.01 18.75 -15.02
CA ASN A 141 5.81 19.60 -15.15
C ASN A 141 5.69 20.64 -14.02
N ASN A 142 6.80 21.30 -13.66
CA ASN A 142 6.88 22.34 -12.63
C ASN A 142 6.60 21.83 -11.19
N GLU A 143 6.63 20.51 -10.96
CA GLU A 143 6.49 19.88 -9.66
C GLU A 143 7.72 19.01 -9.35
N TRP A 144 8.22 19.06 -8.12
CA TRP A 144 9.26 18.12 -7.68
C TRP A 144 8.68 16.72 -7.46
N ARG A 145 9.44 15.71 -7.87
CA ARG A 145 9.09 14.29 -7.80
C ARG A 145 10.32 13.46 -7.44
N LEU A 146 10.11 12.29 -6.85
CA LEU A 146 11.19 11.34 -6.60
C LEU A 146 11.66 10.75 -7.93
N SER A 147 12.97 10.72 -8.18
CA SER A 147 13.49 10.22 -9.45
C SER A 147 13.12 8.76 -9.68
N ARG A 148 12.63 8.46 -10.89
CA ARG A 148 12.30 7.10 -11.32
C ARG A 148 13.56 6.25 -11.38
N ALA A 149 14.68 6.82 -11.83
CA ALA A 149 15.95 6.12 -11.89
C ALA A 149 16.41 5.64 -10.50
N PHE A 150 16.23 6.45 -9.47
CA PHE A 150 16.53 6.07 -8.09
C PHE A 150 15.64 4.93 -7.60
N VAL A 151 14.32 5.09 -7.75
CA VAL A 151 13.35 4.07 -7.34
C VAL A 151 13.61 2.74 -8.07
N CYS A 152 13.85 2.81 -9.37
CA CYS A 152 14.14 1.63 -10.18
C CYS A 152 15.49 0.98 -9.83
N GLY A 153 16.49 1.76 -9.44
CA GLY A 153 17.74 1.24 -8.88
C GLY A 153 17.50 0.44 -7.60
N GLY A 154 16.66 0.95 -6.69
CA GLY A 154 16.27 0.23 -5.47
C GLY A 154 15.45 -1.03 -5.74
N LEU A 155 14.57 -0.99 -6.75
CA LEU A 155 13.73 -2.13 -7.13
C LEU A 155 14.46 -3.21 -7.93
N PHE A 156 15.67 -2.96 -8.43
CA PHE A 156 16.36 -3.87 -9.34
C PHE A 156 16.44 -5.31 -8.84
N LEU A 157 16.67 -5.51 -7.53
CA LEU A 157 16.78 -6.84 -6.93
C LEU A 157 15.42 -7.45 -6.55
N ALA A 158 14.43 -6.62 -6.22
CA ALA A 158 13.14 -7.07 -5.70
C ALA A 158 12.09 -7.27 -6.81
N ALA A 159 12.11 -6.42 -7.85
CA ALA A 159 11.11 -6.37 -8.90
C ALA A 159 11.69 -5.82 -10.23
N PRO A 160 12.67 -6.50 -10.86
CA PRO A 160 13.39 -6.00 -12.03
C PRO A 160 12.49 -5.71 -13.25
N HIS A 161 11.38 -6.42 -13.37
CA HIS A 161 10.44 -6.29 -14.48
C HIS A 161 9.57 -5.02 -14.41
N VAL A 162 9.52 -4.34 -13.26
CA VAL A 162 8.64 -3.18 -13.03
C VAL A 162 9.20 -1.90 -13.66
N CYS A 163 10.51 -1.86 -13.91
CA CYS A 163 11.23 -0.70 -14.41
C CYS A 163 11.79 -0.85 -15.83
N GLY A 164 11.45 -1.96 -16.51
CA GLY A 164 11.83 -2.25 -17.90
C GLY A 164 10.93 -1.62 -18.94
#